data_AF-A0A223NZW6-F1
#
_entry.id   AF-A0A223NZW6-F1
#
_cell.length_a   1.000
_cell.length_b   1.000
_cell.length_c   1.000
_cell.angle_alpha   90.00
_cell.angle_beta   90.00
_cell.angle_gamma   90.00
#
_symmetry.space_group_name_H-M   'P 1'
#
loop_
_entity.id
_entity.type
_entity.pdbx_description
1 polymer ?
#
loop_
_entity_poly.entity_id
_entity_poly.type
_entity_poly.pdbx_seq_one_letter_code
_entity_poly.pdbx_strand_id
1 'polypeptide(L)' 'MADLNKFQRSKERITEVLKYLTATTGTDHQTNPYVYTLQQSIVLIDNKIEELIASEPSGNQFTD' A
#
# COMPACT_ATOMS: atom_id res chain seq x y z
N MET A 1 -10.75 2.44 -11.15
CA MET A 1 -9.75 1.57 -11.82
C MET A 1 -8.34 2.12 -12.03
N ALA A 2 -8.08 3.19 -12.83
CA ALA A 2 -6.70 3.62 -13.11
C ALA A 2 -5.90 4.07 -11.87
N ASP A 3 -6.56 4.75 -10.93
CA ASP A 3 -5.92 5.19 -9.68
C ASP A 3 -5.73 4.04 -8.69
N LEU A 4 -6.69 3.11 -8.59
CA LEU A 4 -6.55 1.87 -7.81
C LEU A 4 -5.28 1.09 -8.22
N ASN A 5 -5.07 0.94 -9.53
CA ASN A 5 -3.88 0.27 -10.07
C ASN A 5 -2.57 1.00 -9.71
N LYS A 6 -2.58 2.34 -9.64
CA LYS A 6 -1.39 3.11 -9.23
C LYS A 6 -1.08 2.90 -7.74
N PHE A 7 -2.10 2.90 -6.89
CA PHE A 7 -1.93 2.66 -5.45
C PHE A 7 -1.44 1.24 -5.18
N GLN A 8 -2.00 0.23 -5.85
CA GLN A 8 -1.55 -1.16 -5.74
C GLN A 8 -0.07 -1.32 -6.12
N ARG A 9 0.35 -0.78 -7.27
CA ARG A 9 1.78 -0.80 -7.69
C ARG A 9 2.69 -0.07 -6.71
N SER A 10 2.24 1.05 -6.15
CA SER A 10 3.01 1.80 -5.16
C SER A 10 3.20 1.00 -3.87
N LYS A 11 2.14 0.32 -3.40
CA LYS A 11 2.21 -0.60 -2.26
C LYS A 11 3.21 -1.72 -2.50
N GLU A 12 3.16 -2.37 -3.65
CA GLU A 12 4.08 -3.45 -4.02
C GLU A 12 5.54 -2.98 -3.96
N ARG A 13 5.83 -1.82 -4.55
CA ARG A 13 7.17 -1.26 -4.59
C ARG A 13 7.71 -0.91 -3.20
N ILE A 14 6.89 -0.28 -2.36
CA ILE A 14 7.26 0.07 -0.98
C ILE A 14 7.47 -1.20 -0.14
N THR A 15 6.63 -2.22 -0.34
CA THR A 15 6.76 -3.52 0.34
C THR A 15 8.06 -4.23 -0.03
N GLU A 16 8.46 -4.16 -1.31
CA GLU A 16 9.74 -4.71 -1.79
C GLU A 16 10.93 -4.01 -1.11
N VAL A 17 10.93 -2.68 -1.05
CA VAL A 17 11.97 -1.90 -0.35
C VAL A 17 12.03 -2.23 1.13
N LEU A 18 10.87 -2.34 1.81
CA LEU A 18 10.79 -2.70 3.22
C LEU A 18 11.37 -4.09 3.50
N LYS A 19 11.06 -5.07 2.64
CA LYS A 19 11.64 -6.42 2.72
C LYS A 19 13.15 -6.40 2.57
N TYR A 20 13.67 -5.62 1.61
CA TYR A 20 15.12 -5.50 1.42
C TYR A 20 15.80 -4.91 2.66
N LEU A 21 15.29 -3.79 3.18
CA LEU A 21 15.84 -3.12 4.36
C LEU A 21 15.83 -4.04 5.58
N THR A 22 14.69 -4.67 5.88
CA THR A 22 14.57 -5.59 7.02
C THR A 22 15.44 -6.85 6.90
N ALA A 23 15.69 -7.34 5.68
CA ALA A 23 16.54 -8.50 5.43
C ALA A 23 18.04 -8.19 5.50
N THR A 24 18.47 -6.97 5.13
CA THR A 24 19.90 -6.60 5.09
C THR A 24 20.41 -5.93 6.35
N THR A 25 19.60 -5.12 7.05
CA THR A 25 20.14 -4.28 8.13
C THR A 25 19.98 -4.87 9.53
N GLY A 26 19.20 -5.93 9.73
CA GLY A 26 18.81 -6.34 11.09
C GLY A 26 18.20 -5.16 11.88
N THR A 27 17.98 -5.32 13.18
CA THR A 27 17.49 -4.24 14.07
C THR A 27 18.57 -3.17 14.32
N ASP A 28 19.06 -2.53 13.26
CA ASP A 28 19.89 -1.34 13.35
C ASP A 28 19.02 -0.12 13.71
N HIS A 29 19.43 0.58 14.77
CA HIS A 29 18.75 1.78 15.27
C HIS A 29 18.70 2.91 14.23
N GLN A 30 19.62 2.93 13.26
CA GLN A 30 19.63 3.95 12.20
C GLN A 30 18.59 3.67 11.11
N THR A 31 18.30 2.40 10.83
CA THR A 31 17.36 2.01 9.77
C THR A 31 15.91 1.96 10.27
N ASN A 32 15.71 1.77 11.57
CA ASN A 32 14.40 1.68 12.22
C ASN A 32 13.42 2.83 11.89
N PRO A 33 13.83 4.13 11.89
CA PRO A 33 12.92 5.21 11.53
C PRO A 33 12.39 5.13 10.09
N TYR A 34 13.22 4.70 9.15
CA TYR A 34 12.83 4.51 7.75
C TYR A 34 11.90 3.32 7.58
N VAL A 35 12.20 2.20 8.24
CA VAL A 35 11.34 1.01 8.30
C VAL A 35 9.96 1.40 8.84
N TYR A 36 9.90 2.14 9.96
CA TYR A 36 8.65 2.61 10.53
C TYR A 36 7.88 3.51 9.55
N THR A 37 8.55 4.46 8.90
CA THR A 37 7.92 5.36 7.93
C THR A 37 7.33 4.60 6.73
N LEU A 38 8.04 3.59 6.22
CA LEU A 38 7.58 2.74 5.12
C LEU A 38 6.37 1.89 5.54
N GLN A 39 6.37 1.35 6.77
CA GLN A 39 5.22 0.62 7.31
C GLN A 39 3.98 1.52 7.42
N GLN A 40 4.11 2.73 7.96
CA GLN A 40 3.00 3.69 8.02
C GLN A 40 2.50 4.07 6.62
N SER A 41 3.41 4.22 5.66
CA SER A 41 3.05 4.52 4.27
C SER A 41 2.24 3.39 3.62
N ILE A 42 2.57 2.13 3.90
CA ILE A 42 1.78 0.97 3.43
C ILE A 42 0.36 1.02 4.00
N VAL A 43 0.20 1.29 5.30
CA VAL A 43 -1.12 1.40 5.95
C VAL A 43 -1.95 2.51 5.31
N LEU A 44 -1.36 3.68 5.04
CA LEU A 44 -2.05 4.78 4.37
C LEU A 44 -2.52 4.41 2.96
N ILE A 45 -1.69 3.68 2.21
CA ILE A 45 -2.04 3.22 0.86
C ILE A 45 -3.16 2.18 0.92
N ASP A 46 -3.15 1.28 1.92
CA ASP A 46 -4.21 0.29 2.11
C ASP A 46 -5.55 0.93 2.41
N ASN A 47 -5.59 1.89 3.33
CA ASN A 47 -6.80 2.67 3.59
C ASN A 47 -7.31 3.35 2.31
N LYS A 48 -6.40 3.88 1.47
CA LYS A 48 -6.81 4.54 0.23
C LYS A 48 -7.35 3.58 -0.82
N ILE A 49 -6.78 2.37 -0.90
CA ILE A 49 -7.28 1.29 -1.76
C ILE A 49 -8.68 0.89 -1.33
N GLU A 50 -8.92 0.71 -0.03
CA GLU A 50 -10.23 0.37 0.52
C GLU A 50 -11.28 1.46 0.22
N GLU A 51 -10.94 2.73 0.44
CA GLU A 51 -11.80 3.86 0.07
C GLU A 51 -12.17 3.83 -1.42
N LEU A 52 -11.18 3.60 -2.30
CA LEU A 52 -11.40 3.58 -3.74
C LEU A 52 -12.31 2.42 -4.15
N ILE A 53 -12.10 1.23 -3.59
CA ILE A 53 -12.95 0.05 -3.84
C ILE A 53 -14.37 0.29 -3.33
N ALA A 54 -14.54 0.84 -2.13
CA ALA A 54 -15.85 1.14 -1.56
C ALA A 54 -16.59 2.26 -2.31
N SER A 55 -15.85 3.18 -2.93
CA SER A 55 -16.40 4.28 -3.73
C SER A 55 -16.73 3.89 -5.16
N GLU A 56 -16.30 2.72 -5.65
CA GLU A 56 -16.75 2.22 -6.94
C GLU A 56 -18.22 1.80 -6.81
N PRO A 57 -19.15 2.45 -7.53
CA PRO A 57 -20.55 2.08 -7.46
C PRO A 57 -20.66 0.62 -7.90
N SER A 58 -21.17 -0.24 -7.02
CA SER A 58 -21.63 -1.58 -7.35
C SER A 58 -22.39 -1.45 -8.66
N GLY A 59 -21.88 -2.08 -9.72
CA GLY A 59 -22.49 -1.99 -11.04
C GLY A 59 -23.99 -2.21 -10.89
N ASN A 60 -24.76 -1.20 -11.27
CA ASN A 60 -26.20 -1.27 -11.35
C ASN A 60 -26.49 -2.44 -12.30
N GLN A 61 -26.76 -3.63 -11.75
CA GLN A 61 -27.37 -4.72 -12.50
C GLN A 61 -28.78 -4.24 -12.76
N PHE A 62 -28.94 -3.46 -13.84
CA PHE A 62 -30.22 -3.18 -14.44
C PHE A 62 -30.88 -4.53 -14.70
N THR A 63 -31.95 -4.77 -13.96
CA THR A 63 -33.02 -5.67 -14.32
C THR A 63 -33.56 -5.25 -15.68
N ASP A 64 -33.41 -6.11 -16.69
CA ASP A 64 -34.31 -6.21 -17.84
C ASP A 64 -34.65 -7.68 -18.04
#